data_AF-A0A8J6C835-F1
#
_entry.id   AF-A0A8J6C835-F1
#
_cell.length_a   1.000
_cell.length_b   1.000
_cell.length_c   1.000
_cell.angle_alpha   90.00
_cell.angle_beta   90.00
_cell.angle_gamma   90.00
#
_symmetry.space_group_name_H-M   'P 1'
#
loop_
_entity.id
_entity.type
_entity.pdbx_description
1 polymer ?
#
loop_
_entity_poly.entity_id
_entity_poly.type
_entity_poly.pdbx_seq_one_letter_code
_entity_poly.pdbx_strand_id
1 'polypeptide(L)' 'MSARYNGAFIVDMPDPAEDPSPGIEKECHSSCLSIYAAYEACAKRIEDKPDGHCTGQYLDYWGCVDKCAAGKKFALTQGK' A
#
# COMPACT_ATOMS: atom_id res chain seq x y z
N MET A 1 -23.34 -10.36 25.16
CA MET A 1 -23.58 -9.65 26.44
C MET A 1 -22.84 -8.32 26.36
N SER A 2 -23.52 -7.17 26.48
CA SER A 2 -22.89 -5.86 26.30
C SER A 2 -22.11 -5.46 27.56
N ALA A 3 -20.81 -5.19 27.43
CA ALA A 3 -20.01 -4.60 28.49
C ALA A 3 -20.18 -3.07 28.50
N ARG A 4 -20.09 -2.45 29.69
CA ARG A 4 -20.09 -0.99 29.90
C ARG A 4 -18.86 -0.63 30.72
N TYR A 5 -18.09 0.36 30.28
CA TYR A 5 -17.02 0.99 31.06
C TYR A 5 -17.32 2.49 31.17
N ASN A 6 -17.35 3.02 32.40
CA ASN A 6 -17.68 4.42 32.70
C ASN A 6 -18.94 4.97 31.99
N GLY A 7 -20.01 4.18 31.94
CA GLY A 7 -21.30 4.59 31.39
C GLY A 7 -21.37 4.67 29.86
N ALA A 8 -20.26 4.52 29.14
CA ALA A 8 -20.24 4.42 27.70
C ALA A 8 -20.58 2.98 27.25
N PHE A 9 -21.40 2.86 26.21
CA PHE A 9 -21.63 1.62 25.50
C PHE A 9 -20.33 1.25 24.79
N ILE A 10 -19.64 0.21 25.26
CA ILE A 10 -18.52 -0.33 24.52
C ILE A 10 -19.16 -1.10 23.37
N VAL A 11 -19.21 -0.51 22.18
CA VAL A 11 -19.31 -1.33 20.98
C VAL A 11 -18.07 -2.21 21.03
N ASP A 12 -18.25 -3.53 21.10
CA ASP A 12 -17.18 -4.46 20.77
C ASP A 12 -16.78 -4.09 19.34
N MET A 13 -15.71 -3.29 19.22
CA MET A 13 -15.10 -2.95 17.95
C MET A 13 -14.64 -4.32 17.43
N PRO A 14 -15.27 -4.86 16.37
CA PRO A 14 -14.80 -6.11 15.82
C PRO A 14 -13.32 -5.91 15.53
N ASP A 15 -12.51 -6.91 15.90
CA ASP A 15 -11.10 -6.95 15.54
C ASP A 15 -10.97 -6.44 14.09
N PRO A 16 -10.23 -5.34 13.85
CA PRO A 16 -10.29 -4.66 12.58
C PRO A 16 -9.87 -5.68 11.54
N ALA A 17 -10.83 -6.12 10.71
CA ALA A 17 -10.56 -7.07 9.64
C ALA A 17 -9.31 -6.59 8.92
N GLU A 18 -8.24 -7.40 8.98
CA GLU A 18 -6.93 -7.00 8.48
C GLU A 18 -7.08 -6.52 7.03
N ASP A 19 -6.63 -5.29 6.75
CA ASP A 19 -6.67 -4.75 5.39
C ASP A 19 -5.83 -5.66 4.48
N PRO A 20 -6.41 -6.29 3.44
CA PRO A 20 -5.65 -7.16 2.54
C PRO A 20 -4.70 -6.39 1.62
N SER A 21 -4.81 -5.05 1.53
CA SER A 21 -4.05 -4.20 0.61
C SER A 21 -2.53 -4.35 0.73
N PRO A 22 -1.90 -4.34 1.92
CA PRO A 22 -0.45 -4.49 2.05
C PRO A 22 0.06 -5.85 1.56
N GLY A 23 -0.75 -6.91 1.66
CA GLY A 23 -0.41 -8.23 1.12
C GLY A 23 -0.39 -8.22 -0.41
N ILE A 24 -1.42 -7.64 -1.02
CA ILE A 24 -1.56 -7.50 -2.47
C ILE A 24 -0.44 -6.65 -3.06
N GLU A 25 -0.09 -5.55 -2.39
CA GLU A 25 0.98 -4.65 -2.83
C GLU A 25 2.35 -5.34 -2.81
N LYS A 26 2.63 -6.16 -1.78
CA LYS A 26 3.84 -6.98 -1.71
C LYS A 26 3.92 -8.01 -2.84
N GLU A 27 2.81 -8.65 -3.17
CA GLU A 27 2.77 -9.57 -4.33
C GLU A 27 3.06 -8.83 -5.63
N CYS A 28 2.41 -7.68 -5.84
CA CYS A 28 2.55 -6.88 -7.06
C CYS A 28 3.92 -6.24 -7.23
N HIS A 29 4.65 -5.98 -6.13
CA HIS A 29 6.03 -5.48 -6.17
C HIS A 29 6.95 -6.37 -7.02
N SER A 30 6.82 -7.69 -6.92
CA SER A 30 7.65 -8.65 -7.65
C SER A 30 7.59 -8.48 -9.17
N SER A 31 6.46 -8.02 -9.70
CA SER A 31 6.26 -7.75 -11.13
C SER A 31 6.86 -6.42 -11.60
N CYS A 32 7.21 -5.54 -10.67
CA CYS A 32 7.62 -4.15 -10.93
C CYS A 32 9.09 -3.87 -10.54
N LEU A 33 9.89 -4.92 -10.30
CA LEU A 33 11.28 -4.80 -9.80
C LEU A 33 12.20 -3.98 -10.71
N SER A 34 12.03 -4.04 -12.03
CA SER A 34 12.84 -3.26 -12.98
C SER A 34 12.61 -1.76 -12.84
N ILE A 35 11.35 -1.34 -12.66
CA ILE A 35 10.97 0.06 -12.45
C ILE A 35 11.41 0.52 -11.06
N TYR A 36 11.26 -0.36 -10.06
CA TYR A 36 11.75 -0.12 -8.71
C TYR A 36 13.28 0.11 -8.69
N ALA A 37 14.07 -0.66 -9.43
CA ALA A 37 15.50 -0.46 -9.56
C ALA A 37 15.86 0.91 -10.16
N ALA A 38 15.07 1.42 -11.11
CA ALA A 38 15.24 2.76 -11.66
C ALA A 38 14.93 3.87 -10.63
N TYR A 39 13.92 3.66 -9.78
CA TYR A 39 13.64 4.54 -8.65
C TYR A 39 14.78 4.53 -7.63
N GLU A 40 15.29 3.36 -7.24
CA GLU A 40 16.44 3.25 -6.32
C GLU A 40 17.70 3.91 -6.88
N ALA A 41 17.97 3.74 -8.17
CA ALA A 41 19.08 4.41 -8.84
C ALA A 41 18.92 5.94 -8.83
N CYS A 42 17.69 6.44 -9.02
CA CYS A 42 17.39 7.86 -8.85
C CYS A 42 17.64 8.33 -7.42
N ALA A 43 17.15 7.58 -6.41
CA ALA A 43 17.29 7.93 -5.00
C ALA A 43 18.76 8.08 -4.60
N LYS A 44 19.63 7.13 -5.01
CA LYS A 44 21.08 7.20 -4.80
C LYS A 44 21.73 8.41 -5.48
N ARG A 45 21.25 8.81 -6.66
CA ARG A 45 21.80 9.96 -7.40
C ARG A 45 21.47 11.31 -6.74
N ILE A 46 20.38 11.38 -5.98
CA ILE A 46 19.91 12.62 -5.33
C ILE A 46 20.18 12.68 -3.83
N GLU A 47 20.89 11.69 -3.26
CA GLU A 47 21.15 11.59 -1.82
C GLU A 47 21.77 12.87 -1.23
N ASP A 48 22.69 13.51 -1.96
CA ASP A 48 23.34 14.77 -1.56
C ASP A 48 22.71 16.03 -2.21
N LYS A 49 21.52 15.92 -2.82
CA LYS A 49 20.88 17.02 -3.55
C LYS A 49 19.61 17.49 -2.80
N PRO A 50 19.65 18.64 -2.09
CA PRO A 50 18.51 19.08 -1.27
C PRO A 50 17.24 19.36 -2.08
N ASP A 51 17.37 19.78 -3.34
CA ASP A 51 16.25 20.01 -4.27
C ASP A 51 16.03 18.85 -5.27
N GLY A 52 16.68 17.71 -5.04
CA GLY A 52 16.54 16.53 -5.90
C GLY A 52 15.22 15.80 -5.64
N HIS A 53 14.50 15.45 -6.71
CA HIS A 53 13.26 14.69 -6.62
C HIS A 53 13.25 13.49 -7.56
N CYS A 54 12.75 12.36 -7.07
CA CYS A 54 12.51 11.14 -7.84
C CYS A 54 11.01 10.88 -8.02
N THR A 55 10.17 11.91 -7.89
CA THR A 55 8.70 11.78 -7.95
C THR A 55 8.23 11.11 -9.24
N GLY A 56 8.86 11.40 -10.39
CA GLY A 56 8.54 10.74 -11.65
C GLY A 56 8.74 9.22 -11.58
N GLN A 57 9.93 8.77 -11.18
CA GLN A 57 10.24 7.34 -11.06
C GLN A 57 9.42 6.65 -9.97
N TYR A 58 9.11 7.37 -8.89
CA TYR A 58 8.23 6.91 -7.83
C TYR A 58 6.80 6.67 -8.35
N LEU A 59 6.25 7.60 -9.13
CA LEU A 59 4.94 7.47 -9.76
C LEU A 59 4.93 6.37 -10.83
N ASP A 60 6.02 6.16 -11.57
CA ASP A 60 6.13 5.03 -12.51
C ASP A 60 6.10 3.69 -11.76
N TYR A 61 6.82 3.57 -10.65
CA TYR A 61 6.82 2.38 -9.80
C TYR A 61 5.42 2.10 -9.22
N TRP A 62 4.82 3.08 -8.56
CA TRP A 62 3.47 2.93 -8.00
C TRP A 62 2.41 2.71 -9.06
N GLY A 63 2.54 3.36 -10.23
CA GLY A 63 1.66 3.10 -11.36
C GLY A 63 1.72 1.65 -11.86
N CYS A 64 2.86 0.98 -11.75
CA CYS A 64 2.97 -0.46 -12.03
C CYS A 64 2.28 -1.29 -10.93
N VAL A 65 2.60 -1.02 -9.66
CA VAL A 65 2.03 -1.75 -8.52
C VAL A 65 0.51 -1.61 -8.47
N ASP A 66 -0.01 -0.39 -8.65
CA ASP A 66 -1.44 -0.09 -8.60
C ASP A 66 -2.21 -0.75 -9.74
N LYS A 67 -1.63 -0.82 -10.95
CA LYS A 67 -2.25 -1.57 -12.07
C LYS A 67 -2.42 -3.04 -11.74
N CYS A 68 -1.42 -3.66 -11.11
CA CYS A 68 -1.50 -5.05 -10.64
C CYS A 68 -2.50 -5.19 -9.47
N ALA A 69 -2.42 -4.29 -8.50
CA ALA A 69 -3.20 -4.36 -7.28
C ALA A 69 -4.69 -4.11 -7.52
N ALA A 70 -5.05 -3.23 -8.47
CA ALA A 70 -6.44 -2.93 -8.80
C ALA A 70 -7.25 -4.19 -9.13
N GLY A 71 -6.72 -5.06 -10.01
CA GLY A 71 -7.40 -6.31 -10.38
C GLY A 71 -7.63 -7.24 -9.19
N LYS A 72 -6.65 -7.36 -8.29
CA LYS A 72 -6.73 -8.21 -7.09
C LYS A 72 -7.65 -7.61 -6.03
N LYS A 73 -7.56 -6.29 -5.79
CA LYS A 73 -8.40 -5.55 -4.83
C LYS A 73 -9.88 -5.65 -5.21
N PHE A 74 -10.24 -5.46 -6.49
CA PHE A 74 -11.62 -5.60 -6.93
C PHE A 74 -12.11 -7.06 -6.97
N ALA A 75 -11.23 -8.04 -7.22
CA ALA A 75 -11.60 -9.45 -7.11
C ALA A 75 -11.97 -9.87 -5.68
N LEU A 76 -11.31 -9.28 -4.67
CA LEU A 76 -11.60 -9.55 -3.25
C LEU A 76 -12.88 -8.85 -2.76
N THR A 77 -13.26 -7.72 -3.35
CA THR A 77 -14.45 -6.96 -2.93
C THR A 77 -15.74 -7.39 -3.65
N GLN A 78 -15.66 -8.04 -4.82
CA GLN A 78 -16.84 -8.46 -5.60
C GLN A 78 -17.42 -9.85 -5.23
N GLY A 79 -17.26 -10.28 -3.98
CA GLY A 79 -17.72 -11.58 -3.49
C GLY A 79 -18.50 -11.55 -2.18
N LYS A 80 -19.05 -10.40 -1.78
CA LYS A 80 -19.85 -10.26 -0.56
C LYS A 80 -21.14 -9.47 -0.78
#